data_AF-A0A9D2K538-F1
#
_entry.id   AF-A0A9D2K538-F1
#
_cell.length_a   1.000
_cell.length_b   1.000
_cell.length_c   1.000
_cell.angle_alpha   90.00
_cell.angle_beta   90.00
_cell.angle_gamma   90.00
#
_symmetry.space_group_name_H-M   'P 1'
#
loop_
_entity.id
_entity.type
_entity.pdbx_description
1 polymer ?
#
loop_
_entity_poly.entity_id
_entity_poly.type
_entity_poly.pdbx_seq_one_letter_code
_entity_poly.pdbx_strand_id
1 'polypeptide(L)' 'VMEYLTSVMRGEETEEMIVVEGCGNGYSEARKINKSIGAKDRLKAAELIGKRYMMFTDKVELDSDMNLNITIDYGEDDPE' A
#
# COMPACT_ATOMS: atom_id res chain seq x y z
N VAL A 1 -12.14 -3.44 -11.85
CA VAL A 1 -11.06 -3.09 -10.88
C VAL A 1 -10.35 -4.32 -10.32
N MET A 2 -11.02 -5.24 -9.62
CA MET A 2 -10.34 -6.42 -9.05
C MET A 2 -9.71 -7.32 -10.11
N GLU A 3 -10.41 -7.56 -11.21
CA GLU A 3 -9.92 -8.30 -12.37
C GLU A 3 -8.57 -7.74 -12.88
N TYR A 4 -8.48 -6.42 -13.02
CA TYR A 4 -7.24 -5.76 -13.44
C TYR A 4 -6.11 -5.95 -12.42
N LEU A 5 -6.36 -5.75 -11.12
CA LEU A 5 -5.34 -5.98 -10.08
C LEU A 5 -4.88 -7.45 -10.07
N THR A 6 -5.78 -8.40 -10.32
CA THR A 6 -5.41 -9.81 -10.41
C THR A 6 -4.62 -10.13 -11.67
N SER A 7 -4.94 -9.51 -12.82
CA SER A 7 -4.16 -9.63 -14.07
C SER A 7 -2.74 -9.10 -13.88
N VAL A 8 -2.59 -7.91 -13.28
CA VAL A 8 -1.30 -7.31 -12.92
C VAL A 8 -0.51 -8.21 -11.97
N MET A 9 -1.14 -8.72 -10.90
CA MET A 9 -0.49 -9.62 -9.95
C MET A 9 0.01 -10.92 -10.61
N ARG A 10 -0.74 -11.46 -11.58
CA ARG A 10 -0.35 -12.66 -12.36
C ARG A 10 0.72 -12.38 -13.42
N GLY A 11 1.00 -11.11 -13.72
CA GLY A 11 1.97 -10.71 -14.73
C GLY A 11 1.46 -10.84 -16.16
N GLU A 12 0.14 -10.80 -16.35
CA GLU A 12 -0.51 -10.86 -17.66
C GLU A 12 -0.45 -9.51 -18.41
N GLU A 13 -0.18 -8.43 -17.68
CA GLU A 13 -0.06 -7.07 -18.21
C GLU A 13 1.41 -6.65 -18.50
N THR A 14 1.57 -5.72 -19.44
CA THR A 14 2.86 -5.14 -19.85
C THR A 14 2.85 -3.61 -19.74
N GLU A 15 4.00 -3.00 -19.47
CA GLU A 15 4.20 -1.54 -19.44
C GLU A 15 5.15 -1.08 -20.55
N GLU A 16 4.85 0.08 -21.16
CA GLU A 16 5.73 0.74 -22.12
C GLU A 16 6.86 1.46 -21.38
N MET A 17 8.10 1.20 -21.78
CA MET A 17 9.29 1.86 -21.24
C MET A 17 10.14 2.41 -22.38
N ILE A 18 10.73 3.59 -22.18
CA ILE A 18 11.70 4.16 -23.10
C ILE A 18 13.09 3.67 -22.67
N VAL A 19 13.79 3.03 -23.60
CA VAL A 19 15.19 2.64 -23.45
C VAL A 19 16.05 3.42 -24.42
N VAL A 20 17.27 3.73 -23.98
CA VAL A 20 18.27 4.41 -24.81
C VAL A 20 19.22 3.35 -25.32
N GLU A 21 19.22 3.14 -26.64
CA GLU A 21 20.15 2.22 -27.30
C GLU A 21 21.32 3.01 -27.90
N GLY A 22 22.54 2.55 -27.65
CA GLY A 22 23.73 3.11 -28.29
C GLY A 22 23.84 2.59 -29.72
N CYS A 23 23.73 3.47 -30.70
CA CYS A 23 23.77 3.11 -32.13
C CYS A 23 25.19 3.12 -32.72
N GLY A 24 26.22 3.33 -31.88
CA GLY A 24 27.59 3.58 -32.32
C GLY A 24 27.82 5.05 -32.73
N ASN A 25 29.06 5.41 -33.07
CA ASN A 25 29.46 6.75 -33.55
C ASN A 25 29.15 7.92 -32.59
N GLY A 26 29.02 7.66 -31.29
CA GLY A 26 28.83 8.70 -30.28
C GLY A 26 27.41 9.28 -30.17
N TYR A 27 26.40 8.65 -30.79
CA TYR A 27 25.00 9.01 -30.60
C TYR A 27 24.17 7.84 -30.06
N SER A 28 23.02 8.18 -29.47
CA SER A 28 22.08 7.22 -28.90
C SER A 28 20.66 7.55 -29.36
N GLU A 29 19.85 6.51 -29.55
CA GLU A 29 18.46 6.62 -29.98
C GLU A 29 17.53 6.13 -28.87
N ALA A 30 16.44 6.85 -28.64
CA ALA A 30 15.41 6.44 -27.70
C ALA A 30 14.38 5.55 -28.39
N ARG A 31 14.20 4.32 -27.90
CA ARG A 31 13.21 3.37 -28.39
C ARG A 31 12.18 3.07 -27.32
N LYS A 32 10.91 2.95 -27.73
CA LYS A 32 9.82 2.43 -26.89
C LYS A 32 9.82 0.91 -26.95
N ILE A 33 9.84 0.27 -25.79
CA ILE A 33 9.73 -1.18 -25.65
C ILE A 33 8.58 -1.51 -24.70
N ASN A 34 7.87 -2.60 -24.97
CA ASN A 34 6.93 -3.17 -24.02
C ASN A 34 7.67 -4.21 -23.19
N LYS A 35 7.67 -4.03 -21.87
CA LYS A 35 8.23 -5.00 -20.92
C LYS A 35 7.14 -5.46 -19.97
N SER A 36 7.36 -6.60 -19.33
CA SER A 36 6.47 -7.05 -18.25
C SER A 36 6.46 -6.04 -17.10
N ILE A 37 5.32 -5.92 -16.42
CA ILE A 37 5.20 -5.06 -15.25
C ILE A 37 6.25 -5.42 -14.19
N GLY A 38 6.83 -4.38 -13.59
CA GLY A 38 7.84 -4.52 -12.54
C GLY A 38 7.32 -5.27 -11.31
N ALA A 39 8.23 -5.99 -10.62
CA ALA A 39 7.87 -6.75 -9.43
C ALA A 39 7.23 -5.89 -8.32
N LYS A 40 7.65 -4.62 -8.21
CA LYS A 40 7.11 -3.65 -7.25
C LYS A 40 5.61 -3.40 -7.45
N ASP A 41 5.18 -3.24 -8.69
CA ASP A 41 3.78 -2.94 -9.01
C ASP A 41 2.90 -4.18 -8.83
N ARG A 42 3.44 -5.37 -9.13
CA ARG A 42 2.77 -6.65 -8.82
C ARG A 42 2.58 -6.85 -7.31
N LEU A 43 3.59 -6.51 -6.51
CA LEU A 43 3.50 -6.54 -5.04
C LEU A 43 2.47 -5.54 -4.52
N LYS A 44 2.40 -4.34 -5.13
CA LYS A 44 1.38 -3.36 -4.76
C LYS A 44 -0.02 -3.84 -5.09
N ALA A 45 -0.22 -4.49 -6.23
CA ALA A 45 -1.49 -5.11 -6.58
C ALA A 45 -1.88 -6.20 -5.57
N ALA A 46 -0.94 -7.07 -5.17
CA ALA A 46 -1.16 -8.08 -4.15
C ALA A 46 -1.54 -7.48 -2.78
N GLU A 47 -0.86 -6.41 -2.36
CA GLU A 47 -1.19 -5.67 -1.13
C GLU A 47 -2.61 -5.11 -1.17
N LEU A 48 -3.02 -4.50 -2.29
CA LEU A 48 -4.37 -3.94 -2.42
C LEU A 48 -5.45 -5.02 -2.43
N ILE A 49 -5.18 -6.16 -3.08
CA ILE A 49 -6.06 -7.34 -3.04
C ILE A 49 -6.19 -7.84 -1.59
N GLY A 50 -5.08 -8.05 -0.89
CA GLY A 50 -5.08 -8.54 0.48
C GLY A 50 -5.76 -7.57 1.46
N LYS A 51 -5.59 -6.25 1.28
CA LYS A 51 -6.30 -5.22 2.06
C LYS A 51 -7.80 -5.30 1.89
N ARG A 52 -8.30 -5.50 0.66
CA ARG A 52 -9.74 -5.66 0.39
C ARG A 52 -10.32 -6.88 1.10
N TYR A 53 -9.56 -7.96 1.19
CA TYR A 53 -9.97 -9.21 1.84
C TYR A 53 -9.54 -9.32 3.31
N MET A 54 -9.07 -8.23 3.92
CA MET A 54 -8.61 -8.19 5.32
C MET A 54 -7.57 -9.28 5.65
N MET A 55 -6.71 -9.64 4.69
CA MET A 55 -5.68 -10.67 4.87
C MET A 55 -4.50 -10.21 5.74
N PHE A 56 -4.32 -8.89 5.89
CA PHE A 56 -3.25 -8.32 6.70
C PHE A 56 -3.81 -7.85 8.03
N THR A 57 -3.13 -8.19 9.12
CA THR A 57 -3.42 -7.68 10.47
C THR A 57 -2.24 -6.83 10.90
N ASP A 58 -2.50 -5.58 11.25
CA ASP A 58 -1.47 -4.71 11.81
C ASP A 58 -1.38 -5.00 13.31
N LYS A 59 -0.20 -5.45 13.76
CA LYS A 59 0.08 -5.63 15.18
C LYS A 59 0.36 -4.25 15.78
N VAL A 60 -0.58 -3.74 16.57
CA VAL A 60 -0.37 -2.54 17.37
C VAL A 60 0.05 -2.97 18.76
N GLU A 61 1.32 -2.75 19.12
CA GLU A 61 1.79 -2.88 20.50
C GLU A 61 1.47 -1.56 21.21
N LEU A 62 0.42 -1.57 22.04
CA LEU A 62 0.02 -0.42 22.84
C LEU A 62 0.50 -0.64 24.27
N ASP A 63 1.63 -0.03 24.63
CA ASP A 63 2.07 0.11 26.02
C ASP A 63 1.47 1.41 26.57
N SER A 64 0.23 1.31 27.08
CA SER A 64 -0.51 2.47 27.60
C SER A 64 -0.91 2.22 29.03
N ASP A 65 -0.32 2.99 29.96
CA ASP A 65 -0.73 3.04 31.36
C ASP A 65 -2.04 3.86 31.47
N MET A 66 -3.16 3.23 31.15
CA MET A 66 -4.47 3.86 31.19
C MET A 66 -4.95 4.00 32.65
N ASN A 67 -4.53 5.08 33.31
CA ASN A 67 -5.10 5.46 34.61
C ASN A 67 -6.51 6.03 34.41
N LEU A 68 -7.52 5.24 34.82
CA LEU A 68 -8.92 5.62 34.79
C LEU A 68 -9.26 6.42 36.06
N ASN A 69 -9.35 7.75 35.95
CA ASN A 69 -9.76 8.62 37.06
C ASN A 69 -11.27 8.85 37.02
N ILE A 70 -12.03 8.12 37.84
CA ILE A 70 -13.48 8.32 38.00
C ILE A 70 -13.72 9.27 39.16
N THR A 71 -14.11 10.51 38.86
CA THR A 71 -14.62 11.45 39.87
C THR A 71 -16.13 11.29 39.93
N ILE A 72 -16.66 10.80 41.06
CA ILE A 72 -18.11 10.77 41.29
C ILE A 72 -18.45 11.96 42.19
N ASP A 73 -19.10 12.95 41.60
CA ASP A 73 -19.68 14.09 42.30
C ASP A 73 -21.09 13.72 42.76
N TYR A 74 -21.21 13.30 44.01
CA TYR A 74 -22.49 13.24 44.71
C TYR A 74 -22.72 14.65 45.23
N GLY A 75 -23.30 15.50 44.38
CA GLY A 75 -23.51 16.92 44.68
C GLY A 75 -23.97 17.14 46.12
N GLU A 76 -23.39 18.17 46.76
CA GLU A 76 -23.58 18.43 48.19
C GLU A 76 -25.05 18.28 48.58
N ASP A 77 -25.36 17.25 49.37
CA ASP A 77 -26.57 17.23 50.18
C ASP A 77 -26.36 18.32 51.24
N ASP A 78 -26.70 19.56 50.89
CA ASP A 78 -26.80 20.70 51.80
C ASP A 78 -27.92 20.40 52.80
N PRO A 79 -27.60 20.00 54.05
CA PRO A 79 -28.60 19.78 55.07
C PRO A 79 -28.70 21.08 55.88
N GLU A 80 -29.69 21.89 55.49
CA GLU A 80 -30.23 23.07 56.18
C GLU A 80 -29.43 24.39 56.18
#